data_AF-A0A933CKP1-F1
#
_entry.id   AF-A0A933CKP1-F1
#
_cell.length_a   1.000
_cell.length_b   1.000
_cell.length_c   1.000
_cell.angle_alpha   90.00
_cell.angle_beta   90.00
_cell.angle_gamma   90.00
#
_symmetry.space_group_name_H-M   'P 1'
#
loop_
_entity.id
_entity.type
_entity.pdbx_description
1 polymer ?
#
loop_
_entity_poly.entity_id
_entity_poly.type
_entity_poly.pdbx_seq_one_letter_code
_entity_poly.pdbx_strand_id
1 'polypeptide(L)' 'MSRVVLVQEWDSDAFHRKVAELEAQGYEALRETYRIVAETHPETGVISHLHSIEMRKPEPGEG' A
#
# COMPACT_ATOMS: atom_id res chain seq x y z
N MET A 1 8.99 17.74 5.06
CA MET A 1 7.62 17.22 4.81
C MET A 1 7.75 15.76 4.39
N SER A 2 7.37 14.82 5.27
CA SER A 2 7.45 13.40 4.96
C SER A 2 6.55 13.03 3.77
N ARG A 3 7.07 12.20 2.86
CA ARG A 3 6.35 11.78 1.65
C ARG A 3 5.48 10.57 1.98
N VAL A 4 4.18 10.69 1.81
CA VAL A 4 3.22 9.57 1.95
C VAL A 4 2.80 9.09 0.56
N VAL A 5 2.76 7.77 0.37
CA VAL A 5 2.23 7.11 -0.83
C VAL A 5 1.18 6.08 -0.43
N LEU A 6 0.11 5.97 -1.21
CA LEU A 6 -0.90 4.91 -1.06
C LEU A 6 -0.56 3.77 -2.02
N VAL A 7 -0.40 2.56 -1.48
CA VAL A 7 -0.34 1.33 -2.28
C VAL A 7 -1.73 0.74 -2.31
N GLN A 8 -2.25 0.44 -3.49
CA GLN A 8 -3.59 -0.13 -3.66
C GLN A 8 -3.57 -1.17 -4.78
N GLU A 9 -3.90 -2.43 -4.46
CA GLU A 9 -3.82 -3.55 -5.41
C GLU A 9 -4.92 -4.59 -5.16
N TRP A 10 -5.42 -5.17 -6.24
CA TRP A 10 -6.40 -6.26 -6.21
C TRP A 10 -5.77 -7.64 -6.03
N ASP A 11 -4.51 -7.78 -6.45
CA ASP A 11 -3.73 -9.01 -6.30
C ASP A 11 -2.87 -8.93 -5.03
N SER A 12 -3.08 -9.87 -4.12
CA SER A 12 -2.36 -9.93 -2.84
C SER A 12 -0.84 -10.04 -3.05
N ASP A 13 -0.37 -10.80 -4.04
CA ASP A 13 1.07 -10.97 -4.24
C ASP A 13 1.69 -9.70 -4.83
N ALA A 14 1.02 -9.03 -5.76
CA ALA A 14 1.41 -7.72 -6.28
C ALA A 14 1.44 -6.67 -5.18
N PHE A 15 0.45 -6.67 -4.29
CA PHE A 15 0.41 -5.80 -3.12
C PHE A 15 1.67 -5.98 -2.26
N HIS A 16 1.96 -7.20 -1.82
CA HIS A 16 3.11 -7.47 -0.94
C HIS A 16 4.45 -7.19 -1.63
N ARG A 17 4.57 -7.44 -2.94
CA ARG A 17 5.78 -7.06 -3.71
C ARG A 17 6.00 -5.54 -3.70
N LYS A 18 4.96 -4.75 -3.98
CA LYS A 18 5.07 -3.28 -3.97
C LYS A 18 5.41 -2.73 -2.60
N VAL A 19 4.82 -3.28 -1.54
CA VAL A 19 5.16 -2.92 -0.15
C VAL A 19 6.64 -3.20 0.13
N ALA A 20 7.12 -4.41 -0.18
CA ALA A 20 8.53 -4.77 0.04
C ALA A 20 9.51 -3.90 -0.78
N GLU A 21 9.16 -3.56 -2.02
CA GLU A 21 9.95 -2.65 -2.87
C GLU A 21 10.06 -1.25 -2.26
N LEU A 22 8.97 -0.73 -1.66
CA LEU A 22 8.96 0.57 -0.98
C LEU A 22 9.73 0.52 0.33
N GLU A 23 9.60 -0.55 1.11
CA GLU A 23 10.39 -0.78 2.32
C GLU A 23 11.90 -0.79 2.00
N ALA A 24 12.31 -1.47 0.91
CA ALA A 24 13.70 -1.45 0.45
C ALA A 24 14.20 -0.05 0.02
N GLN A 25 13.28 0.86 -0.33
CA GLN A 25 13.58 2.27 -0.64
C GLN A 25 13.55 3.19 0.58
N GLY A 26 13.33 2.63 1.77
CA GLY A 26 13.27 3.35 3.05
C GLY A 26 11.89 3.96 3.35
N TYR A 27 10.82 3.45 2.76
CA TYR A 27 9.47 3.76 3.23
C TYR A 27 9.11 2.87 4.42
N GLU A 28 8.26 3.40 5.30
CA GLU A 28 7.73 2.73 6.48
C GLU A 28 6.23 2.51 6.31
N ALA A 29 5.76 1.30 6.65
CA ALA A 29 4.35 0.96 6.64
C ALA A 29 3.57 1.60 7.79
N LEU A 30 2.56 2.40 7.47
CA LEU A 30 1.58 2.87 8.45
C LEU A 30 0.54 1.76 8.67
N ARG A 31 0.88 0.76 9.49
CA ARG A 31 0.10 -0.48 9.65
C ARG A 31 -1.36 -0.24 10.08
N GLU A 32 -1.62 0.85 10.79
CA GLU A 32 -2.96 1.30 11.18
C GLU A 32 -3.86 1.67 9.99
N THR A 33 -3.25 1.96 8.82
CA THR A 33 -3.94 2.28 7.57
C THR A 33 -4.19 1.07 6.69
N TYR A 34 -3.70 -0.12 7.08
CA TYR A 34 -3.92 -1.33 6.29
C TYR A 34 -5.41 -1.69 6.26
N ARG A 35 -5.97 -1.79 5.06
CA ARG A 35 -7.36 -2.18 4.80
C ARG A 35 -7.41 -3.24 3.71
N ILE A 36 -8.37 -4.14 3.87
CA ILE A 36 -8.84 -5.03 2.81
C ILE A 36 -10.33 -4.74 2.67
N VAL A 37 -10.76 -4.29 1.50
CA VAL A 37 -12.16 -4.01 1.21
C VAL A 37 -12.63 -4.87 0.05
N ALA A 38 -13.85 -5.40 0.15
CA ALA A 38 -14.48 -6.03 -1.00
C ALA A 38 -15.00 -4.93 -1.92
N GLU A 39 -14.43 -4.83 -3.12
CA GLU A 39 -14.85 -3.85 -4.12
C GLU A 39 -15.18 -4.53 -5.45
N THR A 40 -16.08 -3.90 -6.19
CA THR A 40 -16.42 -4.34 -7.54
C THR A 40 -15.35 -3.85 -8.50
N HIS A 41 -14.64 -4.79 -9.15
CA HIS A 41 -13.64 -4.44 -10.13
C HIS A 41 -14.30 -3.69 -11.31
N PRO A 42 -13.90 -2.43 -11.60
CA PRO A 42 -14.64 -1.55 -12.49
C PRO A 42 -14.70 -2.08 -13.94
N GLU A 43 -13.71 -2.87 -14.34
CA GLU A 43 -13.62 -3.40 -15.71
C GLU A 43 -14.33 -4.74 -15.90
N THR A 44 -14.52 -5.53 -14.85
CA THR A 44 -15.01 -6.92 -14.95
C THR A 44 -16.31 -7.16 -14.19
N GLY A 45 -16.71 -6.25 -13.29
CA GLY A 45 -17.88 -6.40 -12.43
C GLY A 45 -17.72 -7.46 -11.34
N VAL A 46 -16.55 -8.10 -11.22
CA VAL A 46 -16.28 -9.12 -10.21
C VAL A 46 -15.98 -8.44 -8.87
N ILE A 47 -16.62 -8.92 -7.80
CA ILE A 47 -16.26 -8.51 -6.45
C ILE A 47 -14.94 -9.19 -6.08
N SER A 48 -13.91 -8.40 -5.80
CA SER A 48 -12.61 -8.88 -5.37
C SER A 48 -12.12 -8.11 -4.15
N HIS A 49 -11.09 -8.63 -3.48
CA HIS A 49 -10.46 -7.95 -2.35
C HIS A 49 -9.45 -6.93 -2.88
N LEU A 50 -9.66 -5.66 -2.52
CA LEU A 50 -8.71 -4.58 -2.73
C LEU A 50 -7.90 -4.39 -1.45
N HIS A 51 -6.59 -4.54 -1.56
CA HIS A 51 -5.63 -4.33 -0.49
C HIS A 51 -5.08 -2.92 -0.57
N SER A 52 -5.06 -2.19 0.55
CA SER A 52 -4.50 -0.83 0.59
C SER A 52 -3.70 -0.55 1.86
N ILE A 53 -2.61 0.20 1.74
CA ILE A 53 -1.83 0.72 2.87
C ILE A 53 -1.13 2.03 2.50
N GLU A 54 -1.03 2.94 3.47
CA GLU A 54 -0.18 4.12 3.36
C GLU A 54 1.26 3.80 3.78
N MET A 55 2.20 4.32 3.01
CA MET A 55 3.63 4.18 3.28
C MET A 55 4.27 5.55 3.35
N ARG A 56 5.06 5.80 4.40
CA ARG A 56 5.70 7.09 4.67
C ARG A 56 7.20 6.97 4.51
N LYS A 57 7.83 7.88 3.78
CA LYS A 57 9.29 8.03 3.79
C LYS A 57 9.71 9.10 4.79
N PRO A 58 10.41 8.75 5.88
CA PRO A 58 10.95 9.74 6.82
C PRO A 58 12.04 10.58 6.13
N GLU A 59 12.18 11.83 6.57
CA GLU A 59 13.28 12.68 6.10
C GLU A 59 14.60 12.26 6.76
N PRO A 60 15.76 12.46 6.09
CA PRO A 60 17.06 12.19 6.70
C PRO A 60 17.22 13.01 7.98
N GLY A 61 17.27 12.33 9.13
CA GLY A 61 17.43 12.96 10.45
C GLY A 61 16.20 12.90 11.38
N GLU A 62 15.10 12.25 10.96
CA GLU A 62 13.95 11.97 11.84
C GLU A 62 14.09 10.69 12.70
N GLY A 63 15.29 10.11 12.80
CA GLY A 63 15.56 8.82 13.47
C GLY A 63 16.14 8.96 14.87
#